data_AF-A0A423HNM5-F1
#
_entry.id   AF-A0A423HNM5-F1
#
_cell.length_a   1.000
_cell.length_b   1.000
_cell.length_c   1.000
_cell.angle_alpha   90.00
_cell.angle_beta   90.00
_cell.angle_gamma   90.00
#
_symmetry.space_group_name_H-M   'P 1'
#
loop_
_entity.id
_entity.type
_entity.pdbx_description
1 polymer ?
#
loop_
_entity_poly.entity_id
_entity_poly.type
_entity_poly.pdbx_seq_one_letter_code
_entity_poly.pdbx_strand_id
1 'polypeptide(L)'
;MPLPLIYHEDYSPEFPADHRFPMDKFRLLRDHLVDSGLTRDTDLLRPDLCPPEILALAHDPAYIERYMGGELSREDQRRLGLPWSEALARRTVRAVGGSLLAAEQALEHGLACHLAGGTHHAHYDHPAGFCIFNDLAVISHYLLESGRVNRVLIFDCDVHQGDGTARILHNTPEAVTVSLHCEKNFPARKAESDWDIPLPMGMGDADYLKVVDDALNYLLPLYQPDLVLYDAGVDVHKDDALGYLKLTDEGVAARDESVMRHCLGRDIPVVGVIGGGYSKDRKALARRHGILHHSAQRVWQSSGCH
;
A
#
# COMPACT_ATOMS: atom_id res chain seq x y z
N MET A 1 -16.38 8.91 -15.80
CA MET A 1 -15.61 7.66 -15.90
C MET A 1 -15.73 6.92 -14.56
N PRO A 2 -15.80 5.57 -14.52
CA PRO A 2 -15.71 4.86 -13.24
C PRO A 2 -14.33 5.08 -12.60
N LEU A 3 -14.26 5.05 -11.27
CA LEU A 3 -13.00 5.08 -10.53
C LEU A 3 -12.11 3.91 -11.01
N PRO A 4 -10.86 4.14 -11.45
CA PRO A 4 -9.94 3.06 -11.81
C PRO A 4 -9.62 2.18 -10.60
N LEU A 5 -10.03 0.91 -10.68
CA LEU A 5 -9.80 -0.09 -9.65
C LEU A 5 -9.03 -1.27 -10.22
N ILE A 6 -7.91 -1.60 -9.60
CA ILE A 6 -6.98 -2.61 -10.11
C ILE A 6 -7.09 -3.89 -9.28
N TYR A 7 -7.30 -5.02 -9.94
CA TYR A 7 -7.41 -6.33 -9.31
C TYR A 7 -6.98 -7.46 -10.25
N HIS A 8 -6.46 -8.55 -9.66
CA HIS A 8 -6.31 -9.82 -10.36
C HIS A 8 -6.61 -11.01 -9.45
N GLU A 9 -7.11 -12.08 -10.04
CA GLU A 9 -7.43 -13.34 -9.37
C GLU A 9 -6.20 -14.01 -8.73
N ASP A 10 -5.00 -13.70 -9.21
CA ASP A 10 -3.74 -14.22 -8.68
C ASP A 10 -3.48 -13.72 -7.27
N TYR A 11 -4.15 -12.66 -6.80
CA TYR A 11 -3.87 -12.04 -5.50
C TYR A 11 -4.22 -12.93 -4.31
N SER A 12 -5.08 -13.93 -4.51
CA SER A 12 -5.47 -14.91 -3.48
C SER A 12 -5.23 -16.34 -3.98
N PRO A 13 -3.96 -16.76 -4.13
CA PRO A 13 -3.65 -18.15 -4.48
C PRO A 13 -4.06 -19.10 -3.35
N GLU A 14 -4.10 -20.40 -3.63
CA GLU A 14 -4.25 -21.41 -2.58
C GLU A 14 -3.16 -21.25 -1.51
N PHE A 15 -3.58 -21.24 -0.26
CA PHE A 15 -2.71 -20.89 0.86
C PHE A 15 -3.20 -21.58 2.15
N PRO A 16 -2.31 -21.89 3.12
CA PRO A 16 -2.73 -22.56 4.36
C PRO A 16 -3.78 -21.72 5.12
N ALA A 17 -4.93 -22.32 5.39
CA ALA A 17 -6.11 -21.62 5.92
C ALA A 17 -5.89 -21.01 7.32
N ASP A 18 -5.04 -21.65 8.12
CA ASP A 18 -4.68 -21.26 9.48
C ASP A 18 -3.47 -20.32 9.55
N HIS A 19 -2.90 -19.94 8.40
CA HIS A 19 -1.78 -19.02 8.37
C HIS A 19 -2.18 -17.63 8.89
N ARG A 20 -1.25 -16.99 9.63
CA ARG A 20 -1.45 -15.65 10.21
C ARG A 20 -1.74 -14.58 9.16
N PHE A 21 -1.09 -14.68 7.99
CA PHE A 21 -1.35 -13.82 6.85
C PHE A 21 -2.68 -14.20 6.14
N PRO A 22 -3.67 -13.30 6.07
CA PRO A 22 -4.98 -13.52 5.44
C PRO A 22 -4.90 -13.49 3.90
N MET A 23 -4.34 -14.52 3.26
CA MET A 23 -4.13 -14.49 1.79
C MET A 23 -5.43 -14.36 0.97
N ASP A 24 -6.56 -14.82 1.50
CA ASP A 24 -7.87 -14.70 0.88
C ASP A 24 -8.47 -13.28 0.95
N LYS A 25 -7.85 -12.35 1.70
CA LYS A 25 -8.36 -10.98 1.87
C LYS A 25 -8.58 -10.25 0.55
N PHE A 26 -7.71 -10.45 -0.44
CA PHE A 26 -7.76 -9.73 -1.71
C PHE A 26 -8.98 -10.14 -2.55
N ARG A 27 -9.25 -11.45 -2.68
CA ARG A 27 -10.47 -11.96 -3.32
C ARG A 27 -11.72 -11.55 -2.53
N LEU A 28 -11.70 -11.67 -1.20
CA LEU A 28 -12.84 -11.28 -0.37
C LEU A 28 -13.13 -9.77 -0.43
N LEU A 29 -12.09 -8.94 -0.57
CA LEU A 29 -12.22 -7.50 -0.82
C LEU A 29 -12.90 -7.26 -2.18
N ARG A 30 -12.42 -7.91 -3.25
CA ARG A 30 -13.08 -7.84 -4.56
C ARG A 30 -14.55 -8.22 -4.46
N ASP A 31 -14.85 -9.37 -3.87
CA ASP A 31 -16.21 -9.87 -3.69
C ASP A 31 -17.06 -8.84 -2.93
N HIS A 32 -16.53 -8.24 -1.85
CA HIS A 32 -17.21 -7.20 -1.09
C HIS A 32 -17.53 -5.94 -1.93
N LEU A 33 -16.59 -5.45 -2.75
CA LEU A 33 -16.81 -4.27 -3.60
C LEU A 33 -17.83 -4.52 -4.71
N VAL A 34 -17.90 -5.75 -5.22
CA VAL A 34 -18.92 -6.15 -6.20
C VAL A 34 -20.29 -6.29 -5.53
N ASP A 35 -20.35 -6.98 -4.40
CA ASP A 35 -21.59 -7.20 -3.65
C ASP A 35 -22.19 -5.90 -3.10
N SER A 36 -21.36 -4.91 -2.76
CA SER A 36 -21.82 -3.58 -2.31
C SER A 36 -22.31 -2.70 -3.46
N GLY A 37 -22.13 -3.12 -4.71
CA GLY A 37 -22.48 -2.35 -5.90
C GLY A 37 -21.53 -1.19 -6.21
N LEU A 38 -20.36 -1.13 -5.56
CA LEU A 38 -19.35 -0.11 -5.83
C LEU A 38 -18.74 -0.27 -7.22
N THR A 39 -18.52 -1.51 -7.66
CA THR A 39 -18.01 -1.83 -8.99
C THR A 39 -18.62 -3.12 -9.53
N ARG A 40 -18.42 -3.38 -10.83
CA ARG A 40 -18.67 -4.70 -11.42
C ARG A 40 -17.33 -5.35 -11.69
N ASP A 41 -17.27 -6.67 -11.61
CA ASP A 41 -16.05 -7.41 -11.91
C ASP A 41 -15.51 -7.11 -13.31
N THR A 42 -16.38 -6.87 -14.30
CA THR A 42 -15.99 -6.48 -15.66
C THR A 42 -15.33 -5.11 -15.77
N ASP A 43 -15.53 -4.24 -14.78
CA ASP A 43 -14.97 -2.87 -14.77
C ASP A 43 -13.62 -2.79 -14.06
N LEU A 44 -13.19 -3.87 -13.40
CA LEU A 44 -11.86 -3.96 -12.78
C LEU A 44 -10.76 -4.03 -13.85
N LEU A 45 -9.68 -3.28 -13.64
CA LEU A 45 -8.51 -3.33 -14.49
C LEU A 45 -7.59 -4.46 -14.04
N ARG A 46 -7.16 -5.29 -15.00
CA ARG A 46 -6.29 -6.45 -14.75
C ARG A 46 -4.86 -6.08 -15.12
N PRO A 47 -3.89 -6.17 -14.19
CA PRO A 47 -2.50 -5.88 -14.48
C PRO A 47 -1.76 -7.09 -15.04
N ASP A 48 -0.76 -6.79 -15.85
CA ASP A 48 0.28 -7.73 -16.26
C ASP A 48 1.26 -8.04 -15.13
N LEU A 49 2.12 -9.03 -15.34
CA LEU A 49 3.25 -9.29 -14.44
C LEU A 49 4.24 -8.13 -14.54
N CYS A 50 4.78 -7.67 -13.40
CA CYS A 50 5.88 -6.71 -13.40
C CYS A 50 7.12 -7.33 -14.09
N PRO A 51 7.71 -6.68 -15.11
CA PRO A 51 8.95 -7.14 -15.71
C PRO A 51 10.10 -7.20 -14.68
N PRO A 52 10.98 -8.22 -14.72
CA PRO A 52 12.11 -8.34 -13.79
C PRO A 52 13.04 -7.12 -13.76
N GLU A 53 13.23 -6.46 -14.90
CA GLU A 53 14.02 -5.23 -15.02
C GLU A 53 13.41 -4.05 -14.25
N ILE A 54 12.08 -3.99 -14.13
CA ILE A 54 11.40 -2.97 -13.32
C ILE A 54 11.49 -3.33 -11.84
N LEU A 55 11.35 -4.61 -11.48
CA LEU A 55 11.59 -5.06 -10.09
C LEU A 55 13.03 -4.73 -9.64
N ALA A 56 14.00 -4.88 -10.54
CA ALA A 56 15.41 -4.62 -10.27
C ALA A 56 15.75 -3.14 -10.00
N LEU A 57 14.81 -2.21 -10.24
CA LEU A 57 14.99 -0.79 -9.88
C LEU A 57 15.05 -0.59 -8.35
N ALA A 58 14.43 -1.48 -7.58
CA ALA A 58 14.36 -1.38 -6.11
C ALA A 58 14.89 -2.63 -5.38
N HIS A 59 15.25 -3.68 -6.12
CA HIS A 59 15.68 -4.95 -5.55
C HIS A 59 16.91 -5.52 -6.23
N ASP A 60 17.74 -6.23 -5.46
CA ASP A 60 18.86 -7.00 -5.98
C ASP A 60 18.36 -8.05 -6.99
N PRO A 61 18.86 -8.05 -8.24
CA PRO A 61 18.54 -9.08 -9.23
C PRO A 61 18.76 -10.52 -8.70
N ALA A 62 19.81 -10.74 -7.91
CA ALA A 62 20.06 -12.06 -7.34
C ALA A 62 19.01 -12.43 -6.28
N TYR A 63 18.46 -11.46 -5.55
CA TYR A 63 17.34 -11.70 -4.63
C TYR A 63 16.06 -12.05 -5.39
N ILE A 64 15.76 -11.32 -6.47
CA ILE A 64 14.62 -11.62 -7.35
C ILE A 64 14.73 -13.06 -7.87
N GLU A 65 15.88 -13.45 -8.42
CA GLU A 65 16.13 -14.81 -8.92
C GLU A 65 15.93 -15.87 -7.82
N ARG A 66 16.53 -15.68 -6.64
CA ARG A 66 16.37 -16.62 -5.51
C ARG A 66 14.91 -16.77 -5.08
N TYR A 67 14.16 -15.67 -4.98
CA TYR A 67 12.75 -15.75 -4.62
C TYR A 67 11.93 -16.45 -5.70
N MET A 68 12.13 -16.09 -6.97
CA MET A 68 11.39 -16.68 -8.09
C MET A 68 11.69 -18.17 -8.27
N GLY A 69 12.93 -18.61 -8.00
CA GLY A 69 13.33 -20.01 -8.05
C GLY A 69 12.97 -20.85 -6.81
N GLY A 70 12.45 -20.24 -5.74
CA GLY A 70 12.18 -20.94 -4.47
C GLY A 70 13.44 -21.27 -3.67
N GLU A 71 14.51 -20.51 -3.88
CA GLU A 71 15.85 -20.74 -3.34
C GLU A 71 16.22 -19.74 -2.22
N LEU A 72 15.23 -19.09 -1.61
CA LEU A 72 15.48 -18.23 -0.45
C LEU A 72 16.19 -19.00 0.67
N SER A 73 17.11 -18.32 1.36
CA SER A 73 17.79 -18.89 2.51
C SER A 73 16.77 -19.23 3.62
N ARG A 74 17.12 -20.16 4.52
CA ARG A 74 16.27 -20.47 5.69
C ARG A 74 16.01 -19.24 6.56
N GLU A 75 16.98 -18.33 6.63
CA GLU A 75 16.84 -17.09 7.36
C GLU A 75 15.81 -16.16 6.71
N ASP A 76 15.88 -15.97 5.39
CA ASP A 76 14.93 -15.15 4.65
C ASP A 76 13.52 -15.73 4.66
N GLN A 77 13.39 -17.05 4.55
CA GLN A 77 12.09 -17.73 4.71
C GLN A 77 11.48 -17.45 6.10
N ARG A 78 12.30 -17.42 7.15
CA ARG A 78 11.85 -17.08 8.51
C ARG A 78 11.49 -15.59 8.65
N ARG A 79 12.28 -14.69 8.05
CA ARG A 79 12.01 -13.23 8.04
C ARG A 79 10.71 -12.91 7.29
N LEU A 80 10.50 -13.56 6.14
CA LEU A 80 9.31 -13.43 5.32
C LEU A 80 8.08 -13.96 6.05
N GLY A 81 8.18 -15.18 6.58
CA GLY A 81 7.07 -15.85 7.27
C GLY A 81 5.89 -16.16 6.36
N LEU A 82 6.14 -16.45 5.07
CA LEU A 82 5.19 -17.01 4.10
C LEU A 82 5.80 -18.29 3.49
N PRO A 83 5.02 -19.36 3.29
CA PRO A 83 5.47 -20.52 2.54
C PRO A 83 5.63 -20.17 1.06
N TRP A 84 6.71 -20.65 0.44
CA TRP A 84 6.91 -20.47 -0.99
C TRP A 84 6.02 -21.40 -1.83
N SER A 85 5.52 -20.90 -2.95
CA SER A 85 4.91 -21.67 -4.04
C SER A 85 5.02 -20.87 -5.34
N GLU A 86 4.97 -21.54 -6.49
CA GLU A 86 4.94 -20.86 -7.80
C GLU A 86 3.75 -19.88 -7.92
N ALA A 87 2.59 -20.25 -7.35
CA ALA A 87 1.41 -19.39 -7.33
C ALA A 87 1.64 -18.12 -6.51
N LEU A 88 2.31 -18.23 -5.35
CA LEU A 88 2.69 -17.06 -4.55
C LEU A 88 3.74 -16.21 -5.27
N ALA A 89 4.73 -16.82 -5.93
CA ALA A 89 5.73 -16.08 -6.70
C ALA A 89 5.08 -15.26 -7.82
N ARG A 90 4.18 -15.88 -8.60
CA ARG A 90 3.39 -15.20 -9.63
C ARG A 90 2.54 -14.06 -9.07
N ARG A 91 1.83 -14.32 -7.96
CA ARG A 91 1.05 -13.31 -7.23
C ARG A 91 1.88 -12.10 -6.84
N THR A 92 3.08 -12.34 -6.31
CA THR A 92 3.96 -11.29 -5.80
C THR A 92 4.39 -10.35 -6.91
N VAL A 93 4.85 -10.90 -8.04
CA VAL A 93 5.24 -10.11 -9.22
C VAL A 93 4.04 -9.38 -9.82
N ARG A 94 2.88 -10.03 -9.87
CA ARG A 94 1.66 -9.41 -10.39
C ARG A 94 1.16 -8.25 -9.53
N ALA A 95 1.27 -8.36 -8.21
CA ALA A 95 0.86 -7.28 -7.32
C ALA A 95 1.69 -6.01 -7.56
N VAL A 96 3.00 -6.12 -7.83
CA VAL A 96 3.82 -4.96 -8.23
C VAL A 96 3.33 -4.38 -9.56
N GLY A 97 3.01 -5.24 -10.54
CA GLY A 97 2.40 -4.81 -11.81
C GLY A 97 1.06 -4.10 -11.63
N GLY A 98 0.26 -4.52 -10.63
CA GLY A 98 -0.98 -3.85 -10.24
C GLY A 98 -0.77 -2.46 -9.69
N SER A 99 0.23 -2.29 -8.83
CA SER A 99 0.57 -0.97 -8.28
C SER A 99 1.15 -0.05 -9.39
N LEU A 100 1.91 -0.58 -10.36
CA LEU A 100 2.35 0.18 -11.56
C LEU A 100 1.16 0.64 -12.41
N LEU A 101 0.22 -0.25 -12.73
CA LEU A 101 -0.99 0.10 -13.47
C LEU A 101 -1.83 1.15 -12.72
N ALA A 102 -1.92 1.04 -11.39
CA ALA A 102 -2.61 2.03 -10.59
C ALA A 102 -1.95 3.41 -10.67
N ALA A 103 -0.62 3.47 -10.67
CA ALA A 103 0.11 4.73 -10.85
C ALA A 103 -0.15 5.38 -12.21
N GLU A 104 -0.12 4.59 -13.29
CA GLU A 104 -0.46 5.08 -14.64
C GLU A 104 -1.89 5.64 -14.69
N GLN A 105 -2.85 4.92 -14.13
CA GLN A 105 -4.24 5.36 -14.08
C GLN A 105 -4.44 6.60 -13.20
N ALA A 106 -3.71 6.73 -12.09
CA ALA A 106 -3.76 7.91 -11.25
C ALA A 106 -3.16 9.13 -11.97
N LEU A 107 -2.04 8.99 -12.68
CA LEU A 107 -1.47 10.09 -13.45
C LEU A 107 -2.40 10.55 -14.58
N GLU A 108 -3.15 9.64 -15.20
CA GLU A 108 -4.11 9.97 -16.26
C GLU A 108 -5.42 10.58 -15.73
N HIS A 109 -5.93 10.05 -14.61
CA HIS A 109 -7.30 10.33 -14.16
C HIS A 109 -7.36 11.10 -12.82
N GLY A 110 -6.24 11.27 -12.14
CA GLY A 110 -6.11 11.91 -10.82
C GLY A 110 -6.22 10.96 -9.63
N LEU A 111 -6.96 9.85 -9.74
CA LEU A 111 -7.11 8.89 -8.63
C LEU A 111 -7.25 7.46 -9.17
N ALA A 112 -6.53 6.53 -8.56
CA ALA A 112 -6.74 5.10 -8.75
C ALA A 112 -6.55 4.34 -7.43
N CYS A 113 -7.21 3.21 -7.29
CA CYS A 113 -7.00 2.32 -6.14
C CYS A 113 -6.66 0.90 -6.57
N HIS A 114 -5.63 0.35 -5.95
CA HIS A 114 -5.20 -1.02 -6.12
C HIS A 114 -5.72 -1.87 -4.97
N LEU A 115 -6.40 -2.98 -5.27
CA LEU A 115 -6.94 -3.89 -4.26
C LEU A 115 -5.84 -4.72 -3.55
N ALA A 116 -4.56 -4.52 -3.87
CA ALA A 116 -3.41 -5.07 -3.20
C ALA A 116 -2.33 -3.97 -3.01
N GLY A 117 -1.05 -4.36 -2.94
CA GLY A 117 0.06 -3.42 -2.75
C GLY A 117 0.27 -2.99 -1.30
N GLY A 118 1.17 -2.02 -1.10
CA GLY A 118 1.57 -1.53 0.22
C GLY A 118 2.55 -2.48 0.92
N THR A 119 3.48 -3.07 0.16
CA THR A 119 4.43 -4.06 0.69
C THR A 119 5.70 -3.38 1.23
N HIS A 120 5.49 -2.44 2.15
CA HIS A 120 6.48 -1.45 2.62
C HIS A 120 7.67 -1.99 3.44
N HIS A 121 7.63 -3.26 3.86
CA HIS A 121 8.70 -3.88 4.67
C HIS A 121 9.78 -4.59 3.84
N ALA A 122 9.57 -4.81 2.54
CA ALA A 122 10.57 -5.48 1.72
C ALA A 122 11.82 -4.61 1.57
N HIS A 123 13.00 -5.19 1.81
CA HIS A 123 14.29 -4.52 1.68
C HIS A 123 14.91 -4.85 0.32
N TYR A 124 15.99 -4.15 -0.04
CA TYR A 124 16.67 -4.32 -1.33
C TYR A 124 17.03 -5.77 -1.66
N ASP A 125 17.62 -6.50 -0.70
CA ASP A 125 18.19 -7.84 -0.91
C ASP A 125 17.52 -8.97 -0.10
N HIS A 126 16.47 -8.67 0.67
CA HIS A 126 15.78 -9.64 1.51
C HIS A 126 14.31 -9.27 1.84
N PRO A 127 13.46 -10.27 2.13
CA PRO A 127 12.09 -10.05 2.55
C PRO A 127 12.00 -9.73 4.04
N ALA A 128 10.92 -9.05 4.44
CA ALA A 128 10.56 -8.89 5.86
C ALA A 128 9.06 -8.62 6.00
N GLY A 129 8.47 -8.98 7.15
CA GLY A 129 7.10 -8.56 7.50
C GLY A 129 6.04 -8.94 6.46
N PHE A 130 6.11 -10.15 5.90
CA PHE A 130 5.26 -10.64 4.79
C PHE A 130 5.46 -9.94 3.43
N CYS A 131 6.37 -8.98 3.34
CA CYS A 131 6.68 -8.24 2.12
C CYS A 131 7.88 -8.87 1.42
N ILE A 132 7.74 -9.11 0.12
CA ILE A 132 8.77 -9.75 -0.73
C ILE A 132 9.42 -8.73 -1.65
N PHE A 133 8.62 -8.04 -2.45
CA PHE A 133 9.05 -6.87 -3.22
C PHE A 133 8.31 -5.65 -2.70
N ASN A 134 8.99 -4.51 -2.65
CA ASN A 134 8.48 -3.23 -2.20
C ASN A 134 7.88 -2.48 -3.39
N ASP A 135 6.57 -2.60 -3.57
CA ASP A 135 5.89 -2.02 -4.72
C ASP A 135 5.99 -0.48 -4.74
N LEU A 136 5.90 0.17 -3.58
CA LEU A 136 6.02 1.62 -3.44
C LEU A 136 7.38 2.13 -3.93
N ALA A 137 8.47 1.46 -3.54
CA ALA A 137 9.81 1.82 -3.97
C ALA A 137 10.04 1.51 -5.46
N VAL A 138 9.58 0.35 -5.95
CA VAL A 138 9.67 -0.02 -7.38
C VAL A 138 9.00 1.04 -8.26
N ILE A 139 7.77 1.44 -7.92
CA ILE A 139 7.02 2.44 -8.70
C ILE A 139 7.69 3.80 -8.64
N SER A 140 8.17 4.21 -7.47
CA SER A 140 8.84 5.49 -7.30
C SER A 140 10.04 5.59 -8.23
N HIS A 141 10.93 4.59 -8.23
CA HIS A 141 12.06 4.55 -9.17
C HIS A 141 11.59 4.50 -10.63
N TYR A 142 10.61 3.64 -10.97
CA TYR A 142 10.11 3.54 -12.34
C TYR A 142 9.61 4.87 -12.89
N LEU A 143 8.78 5.59 -12.14
CA LEU A 143 8.19 6.85 -12.59
C LEU A 143 9.22 7.97 -12.68
N LEU A 144 10.18 8.01 -11.75
CA LEU A 144 11.27 9.00 -11.75
C LEU A 144 12.24 8.75 -12.92
N GLU A 145 12.69 7.51 -13.12
CA GLU A 145 13.64 7.17 -14.19
C GLU A 145 13.01 7.28 -15.58
N SER A 146 11.70 7.01 -15.71
CA SER A 146 10.97 7.21 -16.97
C SER A 146 10.63 8.67 -17.26
N GLY A 147 10.86 9.59 -16.31
CA GLY A 147 10.53 11.01 -16.44
C GLY A 147 9.03 11.29 -16.46
N ARG A 148 8.19 10.35 -15.98
CA ARG A 148 6.75 10.53 -15.84
C ARG A 148 6.39 11.47 -14.71
N VAL A 149 7.23 11.51 -13.68
CA VAL A 149 7.16 12.43 -12.54
C VAL A 149 8.56 12.92 -12.21
N ASN A 150 8.66 14.10 -11.61
CA ASN A 150 9.90 14.64 -11.04
C ASN A 150 9.98 14.39 -9.53
N ARG A 151 8.84 14.18 -8.87
CA ARG A 151 8.78 13.89 -7.43
C ARG A 151 7.59 13.02 -7.07
N VAL A 152 7.83 12.04 -6.22
CA VAL A 152 6.81 11.19 -5.58
C VAL A 152 6.83 11.45 -4.08
N LEU A 153 5.66 11.51 -3.45
CA LEU A 153 5.54 11.47 -2.00
C LEU A 153 4.83 10.17 -1.60
N ILE A 154 5.48 9.37 -0.78
CA ILE A 154 4.91 8.16 -0.20
C ILE A 154 4.34 8.53 1.16
N PHE A 155 3.02 8.50 1.28
CA PHE A 155 2.30 8.76 2.52
C PHE A 155 1.83 7.44 3.11
N ASP A 156 2.58 6.92 4.07
CA ASP A 156 2.36 5.61 4.68
C ASP A 156 1.60 5.75 6.00
N CYS A 157 0.36 5.23 6.01
CA CYS A 157 -0.54 5.21 7.15
C CYS A 157 -0.75 3.79 7.71
N ASP A 158 0.05 2.81 7.32
CA ASP A 158 0.12 1.52 8.01
C ASP A 158 0.60 1.72 9.45
N VAL A 159 0.12 0.88 10.37
CA VAL A 159 0.49 1.01 11.79
C VAL A 159 1.96 0.71 12.06
N HIS A 160 2.62 -0.04 11.17
CA HIS A 160 4.03 -0.36 11.21
C HIS A 160 4.83 0.67 10.40
N GLN A 161 6.09 0.90 10.77
CA GLN A 161 6.93 1.80 9.96
C GLN A 161 7.32 1.10 8.65
N GLY A 162 7.15 1.78 7.52
CA GLY A 162 7.62 1.35 6.19
C GLY A 162 9.15 1.36 6.04
N ASP A 163 9.84 0.54 6.83
CA ASP A 163 11.30 0.50 6.94
C ASP A 163 12.01 0.06 5.65
N GLY A 164 11.41 -0.85 4.90
CA GLY A 164 11.90 -1.26 3.59
C GLY A 164 11.88 -0.09 2.61
N THR A 165 10.77 0.64 2.57
CA THR A 165 10.58 1.81 1.69
C THR A 165 11.59 2.89 2.01
N ALA A 166 11.73 3.26 3.29
CA ALA A 166 12.68 4.27 3.75
C ALA A 166 14.14 3.93 3.38
N ARG A 167 14.55 2.66 3.52
CA ARG A 167 15.92 2.25 3.23
C ARG A 167 16.24 2.16 1.75
N ILE A 168 15.31 1.65 0.94
CA ILE A 168 15.51 1.56 -0.50
C ILE A 168 15.62 2.96 -1.10
N LEU A 169 14.76 3.88 -0.67
CA LEU A 169 14.68 5.24 -1.21
C LEU A 169 15.62 6.25 -0.54
N HIS A 170 16.44 5.83 0.42
CA HIS A 170 17.28 6.72 1.23
C HIS A 170 18.17 7.67 0.40
N ASN A 171 18.63 7.21 -0.77
CA ASN A 171 19.49 8.00 -1.67
C ASN A 171 18.72 8.62 -2.86
N THR A 172 17.39 8.72 -2.77
CA THR A 172 16.50 9.23 -3.82
C THR A 172 15.67 10.40 -3.28
N PRO A 173 16.25 11.61 -3.22
CA PRO A 173 15.59 12.77 -2.61
C PRO A 173 14.31 13.24 -3.33
N GLU A 174 14.07 12.75 -4.55
CA GLU A 174 12.83 12.93 -5.31
C GLU A 174 11.69 11.98 -4.86
N ALA A 175 11.98 10.96 -4.04
CA ALA A 175 11.00 10.02 -3.50
C ALA A 175 10.88 10.21 -1.98
N VAL A 176 9.98 11.12 -1.57
CA VAL A 176 9.85 11.56 -0.18
C VAL A 176 9.06 10.53 0.62
N THR A 177 9.66 10.00 1.68
CA THR A 177 9.07 8.95 2.53
C THR A 177 8.48 9.52 3.82
N VAL A 178 7.19 9.32 4.03
CA VAL A 178 6.45 9.81 5.21
C VAL A 178 5.76 8.62 5.87
N SER A 179 6.08 8.35 7.14
CA SER A 179 5.50 7.23 7.88
C SER A 179 4.83 7.68 9.17
N LEU A 180 3.50 7.50 9.24
CA LEU A 180 2.67 7.69 10.42
C LEU A 180 2.44 6.33 11.08
N HIS A 181 3.36 5.93 11.97
CA HIS A 181 3.37 4.59 12.54
C HIS A 181 3.26 4.62 14.06
N CYS A 182 2.78 3.52 14.66
CA CYS A 182 2.82 3.39 16.11
C CYS A 182 4.28 3.24 16.59
N GLU A 183 4.72 4.16 17.44
CA GLU A 183 6.10 4.25 17.94
C GLU A 183 6.58 2.90 18.52
N LYS A 184 5.69 2.24 19.28
CA LYS A 184 5.95 0.99 19.99
C LYS A 184 5.51 -0.25 19.22
N ASN A 185 5.59 -0.23 17.90
CA ASN A 185 5.27 -1.38 17.04
C ASN A 185 6.45 -1.80 16.15
N PHE A 186 6.27 -2.83 15.31
CA PHE A 186 7.27 -3.30 14.36
C PHE A 186 7.66 -2.20 13.33
N PRO A 187 8.91 -2.17 12.84
CA PRO A 187 10.06 -2.97 13.28
C PRO A 187 10.65 -2.48 14.60
N ALA A 188 11.35 -3.37 15.31
CA ALA A 188 11.99 -3.05 16.59
C ALA A 188 13.13 -2.01 16.46
N ARG A 189 13.81 -1.99 15.30
CA ARG A 189 14.77 -0.94 14.94
C ARG A 189 14.17 -0.17 13.79
N LYS A 190 13.80 1.07 14.04
CA LYS A 190 13.24 1.98 13.03
C LYS A 190 14.30 2.30 11.97
N ALA A 191 13.85 2.43 10.73
CA ALA A 191 14.62 3.09 9.67
C ALA A 191 14.51 4.61 9.84
N GLU A 192 15.29 5.35 9.06
CA GLU A 192 15.19 6.80 8.94
C GLU A 192 14.45 7.12 7.65
N SER A 193 13.20 7.56 7.76
CA SER A 193 12.42 8.15 6.66
C SER A 193 12.73 9.65 6.57
N ASP A 194 12.26 10.33 5.51
CA ASP A 194 12.30 11.80 5.47
C ASP A 194 11.43 12.40 6.59
N TRP A 195 10.30 11.76 6.86
CA TRP A 195 9.36 12.13 7.93
C TRP A 195 8.86 10.91 8.69
N ASP A 196 9.44 10.69 9.88
CA ASP A 196 8.94 9.73 10.85
C ASP A 196 8.03 10.42 11.87
N ILE A 197 6.75 10.06 11.87
CA ILE A 197 5.72 10.63 12.74
C ILE A 197 5.26 9.54 13.73
N PRO A 198 5.92 9.44 14.91
CA PRO A 198 5.62 8.40 15.88
C PRO A 198 4.28 8.67 16.58
N LEU A 199 3.38 7.69 16.53
CA LEU A 199 2.06 7.76 17.14
C LEU A 199 2.02 6.94 18.46
N PRO A 200 1.47 7.51 19.55
CA PRO A 200 1.33 6.81 20.81
C PRO A 200 0.29 5.67 20.72
N MET A 201 0.56 4.58 21.44
CA MET A 201 -0.40 3.48 21.58
C MET A 201 -1.75 4.00 22.12
N GLY A 202 -2.84 3.50 21.55
CA GLY A 202 -4.19 3.85 21.94
C GLY A 202 -4.75 5.13 21.33
N MET A 203 -3.99 5.83 20.46
CA MET A 203 -4.50 6.99 19.72
C MET A 203 -5.77 6.63 18.96
N GLY A 204 -6.79 7.49 19.09
CA GLY A 204 -8.09 7.34 18.42
C GLY A 204 -8.29 8.36 17.29
N ASP A 205 -9.50 8.34 16.74
CA ASP A 205 -9.85 9.02 15.47
C ASP A 205 -9.45 10.51 15.43
N ALA A 206 -9.89 11.32 16.39
CA ALA A 206 -9.73 12.77 16.34
C ALA A 206 -8.25 13.22 16.35
N ASP A 207 -7.45 12.60 17.22
CA ASP A 207 -6.02 12.91 17.33
C ASP A 207 -5.26 12.41 16.09
N TYR A 208 -5.61 11.23 15.57
CA TYR A 208 -4.99 10.69 14.36
C TYR A 208 -5.27 11.56 13.13
N LEU A 209 -6.55 11.96 12.93
CA LEU A 209 -6.94 12.83 11.82
C LEU A 209 -6.22 14.19 11.89
N LYS A 210 -6.08 14.76 13.09
CA LYS A 210 -5.32 15.99 13.26
C LYS A 210 -3.88 15.84 12.76
N VAL A 211 -3.21 14.71 13.08
CA VAL A 211 -1.84 14.45 12.63
C VAL A 211 -1.76 14.32 11.11
N VAL A 212 -2.71 13.61 10.49
CA VAL A 212 -2.81 13.47 9.03
C VAL A 212 -2.97 14.83 8.36
N ASP A 213 -3.91 15.64 8.84
CA ASP A 213 -4.22 16.96 8.26
C ASP A 213 -3.04 17.93 8.43
N ASP A 214 -2.42 17.96 9.61
CA ASP A 214 -1.23 18.79 9.88
C ASP A 214 -0.06 18.39 8.94
N ALA A 215 0.20 17.08 8.82
CA ALA A 215 1.27 16.56 7.97
C ALA A 215 1.05 16.92 6.50
N LEU A 216 -0.14 16.67 5.96
CA LEU A 216 -0.44 16.96 4.55
C LEU A 216 -0.47 18.46 4.24
N ASN A 217 -0.98 19.28 5.17
CA ASN A 217 -0.93 20.74 5.01
C ASN A 217 0.48 21.29 4.96
N TYR A 218 1.43 20.65 5.64
CA TYR A 218 2.82 21.05 5.64
C TYR A 218 3.60 20.47 4.44
N LEU A 219 3.47 19.17 4.20
CA LEU A 219 4.33 18.43 3.28
C LEU A 219 3.95 18.65 1.81
N LEU A 220 2.66 18.74 1.47
CA LEU A 220 2.26 18.94 0.08
C LEU A 220 2.77 20.27 -0.50
N PRO A 221 2.66 21.43 0.19
CA PRO A 221 3.25 22.68 -0.28
C PRO A 221 4.77 22.71 -0.25
N LEU A 222 5.40 22.00 0.71
CA LEU A 222 6.86 21.95 0.85
C LEU A 222 7.50 21.21 -0.33
N TYR A 223 6.96 20.03 -0.66
CA TYR A 223 7.55 19.14 -1.64
C TYR A 223 6.96 19.29 -3.04
N GLN A 224 5.68 19.67 -3.16
CA GLN A 224 4.95 19.75 -4.44
C GLN A 224 5.15 18.48 -5.28
N PRO A 225 4.76 17.29 -4.77
CA PRO A 225 4.91 16.04 -5.51
C PRO A 225 3.99 16.03 -6.73
N ASP A 226 4.43 15.36 -7.80
CA ASP A 226 3.60 15.12 -8.99
C ASP A 226 2.65 13.93 -8.78
N LEU A 227 2.95 13.06 -7.80
CA LEU A 227 2.14 11.91 -7.43
C LEU A 227 2.29 11.60 -5.94
N VAL A 228 1.17 11.27 -5.28
CA VAL A 228 1.18 10.69 -3.93
C VAL A 228 0.87 9.20 -4.01
N LEU A 229 1.77 8.37 -3.48
CA LEU A 229 1.52 6.96 -3.21
C LEU A 229 1.03 6.83 -1.77
N TYR A 230 -0.26 6.53 -1.61
CA TYR A 230 -0.93 6.43 -0.32
C TYR A 230 -1.06 4.97 0.11
N ASP A 231 -0.32 4.59 1.16
CA ASP A 231 -0.48 3.28 1.80
C ASP A 231 -1.54 3.37 2.90
N ALA A 232 -2.70 2.78 2.64
CA ALA A 232 -3.91 2.92 3.45
C ALA A 232 -4.13 1.73 4.40
N GLY A 233 -3.06 1.19 4.98
CA GLY A 233 -3.10 0.08 5.94
C GLY A 233 -4.24 0.23 6.97
N VAL A 234 -5.02 -0.83 7.16
CA VAL A 234 -6.18 -0.83 8.08
C VAL A 234 -5.84 -1.44 9.45
N ASP A 235 -4.58 -1.79 9.67
CA ASP A 235 -4.09 -2.28 10.96
C ASP A 235 -3.92 -1.20 12.02
N VAL A 236 -4.23 0.06 11.69
CA VAL A 236 -4.48 1.14 12.66
C VAL A 236 -5.82 0.97 13.40
N HIS A 237 -6.70 0.08 12.93
CA HIS A 237 -8.03 -0.13 13.48
C HIS A 237 -7.98 -0.81 14.87
N LYS A 238 -8.90 -0.43 15.77
CA LYS A 238 -8.97 -0.93 17.16
C LYS A 238 -9.13 -2.44 17.32
N ASP A 239 -9.64 -3.11 16.29
CA ASP A 239 -9.87 -4.57 16.26
C ASP A 239 -8.79 -5.33 15.44
N ASP A 240 -7.71 -4.66 15.06
CA ASP A 240 -6.57 -5.33 14.42
C ASP A 240 -5.75 -6.12 15.44
N ALA A 241 -5.24 -7.29 15.04
CA ALA A 241 -4.48 -8.17 15.91
C ALA A 241 -3.01 -7.75 16.09
N LEU A 242 -2.47 -6.96 15.17
CA LEU A 242 -1.06 -6.52 15.15
C LEU A 242 -0.90 -5.01 15.38
N GLY A 243 -1.99 -4.25 15.31
CA GLY A 243 -2.02 -2.82 15.63
C GLY A 243 -2.12 -2.48 17.12
N TYR A 244 -1.69 -1.28 17.48
CA TYR A 244 -1.85 -0.71 18.82
C TYR A 244 -2.58 0.64 18.85
N LEU A 245 -3.11 1.09 17.71
CA LEU A 245 -3.97 2.27 17.64
C LEU A 245 -5.44 1.86 17.82
N LYS A 246 -6.34 2.84 17.89
CA LYS A 246 -7.76 2.63 18.22
C LYS A 246 -8.69 3.30 17.23
N LEU A 247 -8.33 3.34 15.95
CA LEU A 247 -9.22 3.92 14.95
C LEU A 247 -10.49 3.07 14.81
N THR A 248 -11.60 3.76 14.56
CA THR A 248 -12.88 3.16 14.17
C THR A 248 -12.99 3.03 12.65
N ASP A 249 -14.00 2.31 12.15
CA ASP A 249 -14.30 2.28 10.71
C ASP A 249 -14.55 3.71 10.18
N GLU A 250 -15.25 4.55 10.96
CA GLU A 250 -15.46 5.96 10.63
C GLU A 250 -14.16 6.78 10.63
N GLY A 251 -13.26 6.52 11.58
CA GLY A 251 -11.95 7.15 11.64
C GLY A 251 -11.05 6.79 10.46
N VAL A 252 -11.03 5.52 10.06
CA VAL A 252 -10.34 5.05 8.85
C VAL A 252 -10.95 5.70 7.60
N ALA A 253 -12.28 5.75 7.50
CA ALA A 253 -12.94 6.40 6.36
C ALA A 253 -12.60 7.89 6.27
N ALA A 254 -12.64 8.60 7.40
CA ALA A 254 -12.29 10.03 7.47
C ALA A 254 -10.82 10.27 7.10
N ARG A 255 -9.91 9.38 7.50
CA ARG A 255 -8.49 9.44 7.12
C ARG A 255 -8.33 9.32 5.62
N ASP A 256 -8.90 8.27 5.03
CA ASP A 256 -8.76 7.98 3.60
C ASP A 256 -9.34 9.14 2.75
N GLU A 257 -10.52 9.66 3.14
CA GLU A 257 -11.11 10.84 2.49
C GLU A 257 -10.26 12.09 2.66
N SER A 258 -9.70 12.33 3.85
CA SER A 258 -8.85 13.50 4.10
C SER A 258 -7.63 13.48 3.19
N VAL A 259 -6.89 12.37 3.15
CA VAL A 259 -5.70 12.21 2.30
C VAL A 259 -6.03 12.52 0.84
N MET A 260 -7.07 11.90 0.29
CA MET A 260 -7.47 12.12 -1.10
C MET A 260 -7.93 13.56 -1.36
N ARG A 261 -8.70 14.18 -0.46
CA ARG A 261 -9.15 15.57 -0.61
C ARG A 261 -7.98 16.55 -0.54
N HIS A 262 -6.99 16.31 0.31
CA HIS A 262 -5.80 17.14 0.41
C HIS A 262 -5.00 17.16 -0.89
N CYS A 263 -4.84 15.99 -1.51
CA CYS A 263 -4.08 15.84 -2.75
C CYS A 263 -4.87 16.36 -3.96
N LEU A 264 -6.11 15.86 -4.16
CA LEU A 264 -6.94 16.24 -5.31
C LEU A 264 -7.36 17.71 -5.28
N GLY A 265 -7.57 18.30 -4.09
CA GLY A 265 -7.83 19.73 -3.94
C GLY A 265 -6.64 20.63 -4.29
N ARG A 266 -5.47 20.04 -4.57
CA ARG A 266 -4.24 20.70 -5.03
C ARG A 266 -3.80 20.20 -6.41
N ASP A 267 -4.69 19.51 -7.13
CA ASP A 267 -4.41 18.90 -8.43
C ASP A 267 -3.23 17.90 -8.39
N ILE A 268 -3.03 17.22 -7.26
CA ILE A 268 -2.00 16.18 -7.09
C ILE A 268 -2.67 14.80 -7.21
N PRO A 269 -2.31 14.00 -8.24
CA PRO A 269 -2.74 12.62 -8.37
C PRO A 269 -2.43 11.73 -7.16
N VAL A 270 -3.30 10.74 -6.90
CA VAL A 270 -3.16 9.79 -5.78
C VAL A 270 -3.34 8.35 -6.25
N VAL A 271 -2.44 7.47 -5.80
CA VAL A 271 -2.65 6.02 -5.80
C VAL A 271 -2.96 5.56 -4.39
N GLY A 272 -4.10 4.90 -4.18
CA GLY A 272 -4.38 4.19 -2.93
C GLY A 272 -4.02 2.71 -3.03
N VAL A 273 -3.21 2.20 -2.10
CA VAL A 273 -2.96 0.75 -1.89
C VAL A 273 -3.44 0.33 -0.51
N ILE A 274 -3.70 -0.96 -0.30
CA ILE A 274 -4.42 -1.40 0.91
C ILE A 274 -3.56 -1.73 2.13
N GLY A 275 -2.25 -1.92 1.97
CA GLY A 275 -1.31 -2.17 3.06
C GLY A 275 -1.64 -3.35 3.99
N GLY A 276 -1.23 -3.19 5.25
CA GLY A 276 -1.45 -4.10 6.36
C GLY A 276 -2.88 -4.13 6.87
N GLY A 277 -3.19 -5.18 7.63
CA GLY A 277 -4.54 -5.50 8.08
C GLY A 277 -4.64 -6.97 8.42
N TYR A 278 -4.85 -7.27 9.69
CA TYR A 278 -4.70 -8.59 10.28
C TYR A 278 -5.83 -8.86 11.25
N SER A 279 -6.88 -9.48 10.73
CA SER A 279 -8.00 -9.96 11.53
C SER A 279 -8.31 -11.42 11.24
N LYS A 280 -8.74 -12.15 12.28
CA LYS A 280 -9.22 -13.52 12.14
C LYS A 280 -10.58 -13.58 11.43
N ASP A 281 -11.41 -12.53 11.58
CA ASP A 281 -12.62 -12.38 10.78
C ASP A 281 -12.24 -11.85 9.39
N ARG A 282 -12.08 -12.77 8.44
CA ARG A 282 -11.68 -12.47 7.06
C ARG A 282 -12.70 -11.59 6.34
N LYS A 283 -13.99 -11.74 6.63
CA LYS A 283 -15.05 -10.92 6.02
C LYS A 283 -15.03 -9.50 6.59
N ALA A 284 -14.85 -9.35 7.90
CA ALA A 284 -14.69 -8.03 8.51
C ALA A 284 -13.42 -7.34 8.00
N LEU A 285 -12.32 -8.07 7.87
CA LEU A 285 -11.08 -7.53 7.31
C LEU A 285 -11.27 -7.03 5.87
N ALA A 286 -11.93 -7.81 5.02
CA ALA A 286 -12.23 -7.40 3.65
C ALA A 286 -13.10 -6.14 3.60
N ARG A 287 -14.11 -6.02 4.49
CA ARG A 287 -14.91 -4.78 4.61
C ARG A 287 -14.07 -3.58 5.03
N ARG A 288 -13.14 -3.76 5.98
CA ARG A 288 -12.24 -2.69 6.43
C ARG A 288 -11.33 -2.20 5.30
N HIS A 289 -10.68 -3.10 4.56
CA HIS A 289 -9.91 -2.68 3.38
C HIS A 289 -10.79 -2.07 2.27
N GLY A 290 -12.09 -2.41 2.24
CA GLY A 290 -13.07 -1.78 1.37
C GLY A 290 -13.33 -0.30 1.68
N ILE A 291 -13.03 0.16 2.90
CA ILE A 291 -13.21 1.56 3.31
C ILE A 291 -12.47 2.51 2.37
N LEU A 292 -11.21 2.20 2.04
CA LEU A 292 -10.40 2.98 1.08
C LEU A 292 -11.16 3.23 -0.23
N HIS A 293 -11.76 2.18 -0.78
CA HIS A 293 -12.42 2.19 -2.08
C HIS A 293 -13.74 2.96 -2.02
N HIS A 294 -14.51 2.76 -0.95
CA HIS A 294 -15.75 3.51 -0.72
C HIS A 294 -15.46 5.00 -0.48
N SER A 295 -14.40 5.33 0.24
CA SER A 295 -13.92 6.70 0.44
C SER A 295 -13.46 7.33 -0.87
N ALA A 296 -12.64 6.62 -1.65
CA ALA A 296 -12.23 7.03 -2.99
C ALA A 296 -13.42 7.32 -3.90
N GLN A 297 -14.41 6.44 -3.93
CA GLN A 297 -15.62 6.63 -4.75
C GLN A 297 -16.40 7.89 -4.34
N ARG A 298 -16.52 8.17 -3.03
CA ARG A 298 -17.19 9.38 -2.53
C ARG A 298 -16.41 10.64 -2.92
N VAL A 299 -15.10 10.63 -2.77
CA VAL A 299 -14.24 11.77 -3.16
C VAL A 299 -14.31 11.98 -4.67
N TRP A 300 -14.14 10.92 -5.47
CA TRP A 300 -14.21 10.92 -6.93
C TRP A 300 -15.50 11.56 -7.46
N GLN A 301 -16.65 11.17 -6.90
CA GLN A 301 -17.95 11.74 -7.26
C GLN A 301 -18.09 13.21 -6.88
N SER A 302 -17.49 13.64 -5.76
CA SER A 302 -17.55 15.02 -5.29
C SER A 302 -16.61 15.97 -6.04
N SER A 303 -15.51 15.47 -6.59
CA SER A 303 -14.49 16.28 -7.28
C SER A 303 -14.82 16.58 -8.74
N GLY A 304 -15.94 16.05 -9.28
CA GLY A 304 -16.37 16.34 -10.65
C GLY A 304 -15.49 15.72 -11.76
N CYS A 305 -14.64 14.75 -11.41
CA CYS A 305 -13.86 13.97 -12.38
C CYS A 305 -14.82 13.11 -13.23
N HIS A 306 -15.25 13.65 -14.38
CA HIS A 306 -16.13 12.99 -15.34
C HIS A 306 -15.36 12.41 -16.52
#